data_AF-A0A3S2A7G1-F1
#
_entry.id   AF-A0A3S2A7G1-F1
#
_cell.length_a   1.000
_cell.length_b   1.000
_cell.length_c   1.000
_cell.angle_alpha   90.00
_cell.angle_beta   90.00
_cell.angle_gamma   90.00
#
_symmetry.space_group_name_H-M   'P 1'
#
loop_
_entity.id
_entity.type
_entity.pdbx_description
1 polymer ?
#
loop_
_entity_poly.entity_id
_entity_poly.type
_entity_poly.pdbx_seq_one_letter_code
_entity_poly.pdbx_strand_id
1 'polypeptide(L)'
;VVATIPSLDGEEIEPYANRLFRFWKLGQAGENNGVLLLVAPNDRKMRIEVGYGLEGTLTDLHTKLIIENDMVPAFRAGDFSGGISKAVDDMVMVLEGNPEELEARGKRNPADDGTSIDPIFAVFLILWATMFFGGMAMAFLPPMFGTKLSPGVYKWLGMTFRYGRGPSGYSGTGWTTGSSSGGGWSSGSGSGWSSGSSGGGGFSGGGGSSGGGGSSGSW
;
A
#
# COMPACT_ATOMS: atom_id res chain seq x y z
N VAL A 1 -12.57 -13.18 21.19
CA VAL A 1 -14.00 -12.86 20.93
C VAL A 1 -14.16 -12.59 19.45
N VAL A 2 -15.26 -13.04 18.83
CA VAL A 2 -15.60 -12.72 17.43
C VAL A 2 -16.84 -11.85 17.41
N ALA A 3 -16.80 -10.75 16.67
CA ALA A 3 -17.92 -9.84 16.45
C ALA A 3 -18.14 -9.63 14.95
N THR A 4 -19.38 -9.80 14.53
CA THR A 4 -19.84 -9.48 13.16
C THR A 4 -20.86 -8.36 13.24
N ILE A 5 -20.61 -7.31 12.46
CA ILE A 5 -21.51 -6.16 12.32
C ILE A 5 -21.89 -6.01 10.86
N PRO A 6 -23.11 -5.55 10.52
CA PRO A 6 -23.49 -5.38 9.12
C PRO A 6 -22.59 -4.38 8.39
N SER A 7 -22.37 -3.20 8.99
CA SER A 7 -21.54 -2.13 8.42
C SER A 7 -20.89 -1.26 9.51
N LEU A 8 -19.84 -0.54 9.13
CA LEU A 8 -19.16 0.50 9.89
C LEU A 8 -19.79 1.89 9.68
N ASP A 9 -20.79 2.01 8.81
CA ASP A 9 -21.51 3.26 8.52
C ASP A 9 -20.57 4.44 8.13
N GLY A 10 -19.50 4.13 7.40
CA GLY A 10 -18.52 5.11 6.93
C GLY A 10 -17.38 5.41 7.92
N GLU A 11 -17.35 4.75 9.08
CA GLU A 11 -16.23 4.84 10.02
C GLU A 11 -15.05 3.94 9.63
N GLU A 12 -13.83 4.34 10.02
CA GLU A 12 -12.67 3.46 9.95
C GLU A 12 -12.74 2.31 10.97
N ILE A 13 -12.26 1.13 10.56
CA ILE A 13 -12.43 -0.09 11.34
C ILE A 13 -11.53 -0.12 12.58
N GLU A 14 -10.36 0.51 12.51
CA GLU A 14 -9.37 0.59 13.59
C GLU A 14 -9.92 1.31 14.82
N PRO A 15 -10.38 2.59 14.73
CA PRO A 15 -10.94 3.27 15.89
C PRO A 15 -12.24 2.62 16.37
N TYR A 16 -13.06 2.05 15.48
CA TYR A 16 -14.27 1.32 15.86
C TYR A 16 -13.94 0.07 16.69
N ALA A 17 -13.02 -0.77 16.20
CA ALA A 17 -12.61 -2.00 16.88
C ALA A 17 -11.97 -1.71 18.24
N ASN A 18 -11.10 -0.69 18.32
CA ASN A 18 -10.48 -0.30 19.58
C ASN A 18 -11.52 0.17 20.61
N ARG A 19 -12.48 1.00 20.20
CA ARG A 19 -13.59 1.40 21.09
C ARG A 19 -14.42 0.23 21.53
N LEU A 20 -14.76 -0.69 20.63
CA LEU A 20 -15.54 -1.89 20.94
C LEU A 20 -14.79 -2.78 21.94
N PHE A 21 -13.49 -3.01 21.72
CA PHE A 21 -12.61 -3.78 22.60
C PHE A 21 -12.59 -3.21 24.02
N ARG A 22 -12.41 -1.89 24.14
CA ARG A 22 -12.41 -1.18 25.42
C ARG A 22 -13.79 -1.17 26.08
N PHE A 23 -14.84 -0.95 25.30
CA PHE A 23 -16.22 -0.91 25.79
C PHE A 23 -16.64 -2.25 26.40
N TRP A 24 -16.27 -3.36 25.75
CA TRP A 24 -16.51 -4.71 26.26
C TRP A 24 -15.49 -5.17 27.30
N LYS A 25 -14.45 -4.37 27.58
CA LYS A 25 -13.39 -4.68 28.55
C LYS A 25 -12.76 -6.05 28.29
N LEU A 26 -12.40 -6.31 27.04
CA LEU A 26 -11.90 -7.62 26.64
C LEU A 26 -10.53 -7.93 27.28
N GLY A 27 -10.40 -9.14 27.82
CA GLY A 27 -9.22 -9.59 28.56
C GLY A 27 -9.35 -9.44 30.07
N GLN A 28 -8.48 -10.15 30.80
CA GLN A 28 -8.41 -10.07 32.25
C GLN A 28 -7.79 -8.74 32.69
N ALA A 29 -8.29 -8.18 33.79
CA ALA A 29 -7.74 -6.96 34.37
C ALA A 29 -6.28 -7.19 34.82
N GLY A 30 -5.39 -6.28 34.45
CA GLY A 30 -3.96 -6.39 34.72
C GLY A 30 -3.20 -7.16 33.65
N GLU A 31 -3.75 -8.27 33.17
CA GLU A 31 -3.12 -9.11 32.13
C GLU A 31 -3.31 -8.57 30.72
N ASN A 32 -4.42 -7.89 30.42
CA ASN A 32 -4.75 -7.36 29.08
C ASN A 32 -4.63 -8.41 27.96
N ASN A 33 -5.05 -9.65 28.25
CA ASN A 33 -4.95 -10.79 27.36
C ASN A 33 -6.18 -11.00 26.46
N GLY A 34 -6.81 -9.92 26.02
CA GLY A 34 -7.98 -9.97 25.15
C GLY A 34 -7.60 -10.00 23.67
N VAL A 35 -8.41 -10.67 22.85
CA VAL A 35 -8.35 -10.60 21.38
C VAL A 35 -9.77 -10.42 20.83
N LEU A 36 -9.94 -9.50 19.88
CA LEU A 36 -11.18 -9.27 19.15
C LEU A 36 -10.94 -9.48 17.66
N LEU A 37 -11.71 -10.37 17.04
CA LEU A 37 -11.87 -10.43 15.60
C LEU A 37 -13.17 -9.73 15.22
N LEU A 38 -13.07 -8.61 14.50
CA LEU A 38 -14.19 -7.83 13.99
C LEU A 38 -14.33 -8.02 12.48
N VAL A 39 -15.54 -8.29 12.01
CA VAL A 39 -15.86 -8.43 10.58
C VAL A 39 -17.07 -7.55 10.24
N ALA A 40 -16.93 -6.73 9.20
CA ALA A 40 -17.95 -5.86 8.63
C ALA A 40 -18.19 -6.22 7.15
N PRO A 41 -19.11 -7.16 6.83
CA PRO A 41 -19.26 -7.71 5.49
C PRO A 41 -19.68 -6.69 4.43
N ASN A 42 -20.55 -5.72 4.75
CA ASN A 42 -21.02 -4.74 3.77
C ASN A 42 -19.91 -3.78 3.34
N ASP A 43 -18.96 -3.48 4.24
CA ASP A 43 -17.79 -2.65 3.96
C ASP A 43 -16.61 -3.45 3.39
N ARG A 44 -16.71 -4.78 3.39
CA ARG A 44 -15.61 -5.71 3.10
C ARG A 44 -14.35 -5.40 3.90
N LYS A 45 -14.52 -5.08 5.19
CA LYS A 45 -13.43 -4.79 6.13
C LYS A 45 -13.45 -5.78 7.30
N MET A 46 -12.27 -6.15 7.76
CA MET A 46 -12.07 -6.97 8.96
C MET A 46 -10.84 -6.51 9.74
N ARG A 47 -10.82 -6.77 11.04
CA ARG A 47 -9.70 -6.40 11.91
C ARG A 47 -9.55 -7.39 13.05
N ILE A 48 -8.29 -7.69 13.38
CA ILE A 48 -7.92 -8.35 14.62
C ILE A 48 -7.34 -7.27 15.54
N GLU A 49 -7.95 -7.07 16.70
CA GLU A 49 -7.47 -6.18 17.75
C GLU A 49 -6.91 -7.03 18.90
N VAL A 50 -5.66 -6.78 19.28
CA VAL A 50 -4.93 -7.55 20.29
C VAL A 50 -4.66 -6.67 21.51
N GLY A 51 -4.93 -7.21 22.70
CA GLY A 51 -4.60 -6.54 23.97
C GLY A 51 -3.11 -6.59 24.28
N TYR A 52 -2.61 -5.60 25.04
CA TYR A 52 -1.19 -5.43 25.34
C TYR A 52 -0.48 -6.69 25.87
N GLY A 53 -1.17 -7.53 26.64
CA GLY A 53 -0.58 -8.73 27.22
C GLY A 53 -0.25 -9.82 26.19
N LEU A 54 -0.83 -9.74 25.00
CA LEU A 54 -0.64 -10.73 23.94
C LEU A 54 0.17 -10.20 22.75
N GLU A 55 0.48 -8.91 22.69
CA GLU A 55 1.23 -8.31 21.55
C GLU A 55 2.61 -8.97 21.35
N GLY A 56 3.23 -9.48 22.42
CA GLY A 56 4.50 -10.21 22.34
C GLY A 56 4.40 -11.61 21.72
N THR A 57 3.21 -12.22 21.73
CA THR A 57 2.97 -13.58 21.21
C THR A 57 2.17 -13.54 19.92
N LEU A 58 1.03 -12.86 19.93
CA LEU A 58 0.18 -12.59 18.78
C LEU A 58 0.53 -11.19 18.23
N THR A 59 1.61 -11.14 17.45
CA THR A 59 2.15 -9.90 16.88
C THR A 59 1.32 -9.38 15.71
N ASP A 60 1.59 -8.13 15.30
CA ASP A 60 1.03 -7.55 14.07
C ASP A 60 1.35 -8.39 12.84
N LEU A 61 2.56 -8.97 12.76
CA LEU A 61 2.95 -9.88 11.69
C LEU A 61 2.06 -11.13 11.66
N HIS A 62 1.83 -11.77 12.81
CA HIS A 62 0.99 -12.96 12.88
C HIS A 62 -0.44 -12.66 12.47
N THR A 63 -1.03 -11.58 13.01
CA THR A 63 -2.40 -11.19 12.67
C THR A 63 -2.55 -10.81 11.19
N LYS A 64 -1.53 -10.19 10.59
CA LYS A 64 -1.49 -9.90 9.16
C LYS A 64 -1.48 -11.18 8.33
N LEU A 65 -0.63 -12.15 8.68
CA LEU A 65 -0.56 -13.44 7.98
C LEU A 65 -1.88 -14.20 8.05
N ILE A 66 -2.55 -14.22 9.20
CA ILE A 66 -3.87 -14.85 9.36
C ILE A 66 -4.90 -14.19 8.44
N ILE A 67 -4.91 -12.86 8.40
CA ILE A 67 -5.80 -12.09 7.53
C ILE A 67 -5.55 -12.41 6.07
N GLU A 68 -4.29 -12.36 5.62
CA GLU A 68 -3.94 -12.50 4.20
C GLU A 68 -4.05 -13.94 3.70
N ASN A 69 -3.68 -14.93 4.50
CA ASN A 69 -3.62 -16.34 4.07
C ASN A 69 -4.94 -17.09 4.21
N ASP A 70 -5.76 -16.75 5.22
CA ASP A 70 -6.94 -17.53 5.56
C ASP A 70 -8.22 -16.73 5.37
N MET A 71 -8.28 -15.50 5.89
CA MET A 71 -9.50 -14.71 5.84
C MET A 71 -9.80 -14.12 4.46
N VAL A 72 -8.84 -13.39 3.86
CA VAL A 72 -9.03 -12.75 2.54
C VAL A 72 -9.45 -13.76 1.47
N PRO A 73 -8.74 -14.88 1.25
CA PRO A 73 -9.13 -15.83 0.20
C PRO A 73 -10.48 -16.50 0.48
N ALA A 74 -10.78 -16.85 1.74
CA ALA A 74 -12.07 -17.44 2.11
C ALA A 74 -13.22 -16.46 1.88
N PHE A 75 -13.05 -15.19 2.27
CA PHE A 75 -14.08 -14.17 2.13
C PHE A 75 -14.31 -13.78 0.67
N ARG A 76 -13.27 -13.75 -0.16
CA ARG A 76 -13.39 -13.63 -1.63
C ARG A 76 -14.17 -14.79 -2.25
N ALA A 77 -14.04 -15.99 -1.70
CA ALA A 77 -14.80 -17.17 -2.11
C ALA A 77 -16.23 -17.20 -1.54
N GLY A 78 -16.62 -16.22 -0.71
CA GLY A 78 -17.91 -16.18 -0.01
C GLY A 78 -18.00 -17.09 1.23
N ASP A 79 -16.91 -17.75 1.61
CA ASP A 79 -16.83 -18.62 2.79
C ASP A 79 -16.42 -17.84 4.04
N PHE A 80 -17.34 -17.02 4.55
CA PHE A 80 -17.10 -16.23 5.76
C PHE A 80 -16.89 -17.09 7.01
N SER A 81 -17.67 -18.17 7.13
CA SER A 81 -17.59 -19.05 8.30
C SER A 81 -16.25 -19.78 8.33
N GLY A 82 -15.81 -20.35 7.20
CA GLY A 82 -14.53 -21.05 7.10
C GLY A 82 -13.35 -20.10 7.33
N GLY A 83 -13.39 -18.88 6.80
CA GLY A 83 -12.36 -17.86 7.04
C GLY A 83 -12.26 -17.45 8.51
N ILE A 84 -13.39 -17.23 9.19
CA ILE A 84 -13.41 -16.89 10.62
C ILE A 84 -12.91 -18.05 11.47
N SER A 85 -13.36 -19.27 11.21
CA SER A 85 -12.95 -20.46 11.98
C SER A 85 -11.44 -20.69 11.87
N LYS A 86 -10.89 -20.69 10.65
CA LYS A 86 -9.44 -20.84 10.45
C LYS A 86 -8.64 -19.75 11.15
N ALA A 87 -9.08 -18.49 11.03
CA ALA A 87 -8.41 -17.39 11.70
C ALA A 87 -8.37 -17.57 13.23
N VAL A 88 -9.45 -18.09 13.83
CA VAL A 88 -9.48 -18.43 15.26
C VAL A 88 -8.55 -19.58 15.58
N ASP A 89 -8.53 -20.64 14.77
CA ASP A 89 -7.63 -21.79 14.96
C ASP A 89 -6.15 -21.35 14.90
N ASP A 90 -5.79 -20.50 13.94
CA ASP A 90 -4.43 -19.97 13.81
C ASP A 90 -4.06 -19.02 14.95
N MET A 91 -5.00 -18.18 15.41
CA MET A 91 -4.80 -17.36 16.62
C MET A 91 -4.52 -18.24 17.84
N VAL A 92 -5.27 -19.33 18.03
CA VAL A 92 -5.04 -20.28 19.13
C VAL A 92 -3.68 -20.97 18.98
N MET A 93 -3.33 -21.43 17.78
CA MET A 93 -2.04 -22.07 17.48
C MET A 93 -0.84 -21.18 17.85
N VAL A 94 -0.91 -19.89 17.49
CA VAL A 94 0.13 -18.91 17.83
C VAL A 94 0.21 -18.71 19.35
N LEU A 95 -0.93 -18.60 20.03
CA LEU A 95 -1.00 -18.43 21.49
C LEU A 95 -0.51 -19.67 22.27
N GLU A 96 -0.63 -20.86 21.69
CA GLU A 96 -0.08 -22.11 22.23
C GLU A 96 1.45 -22.25 22.01
N GLY A 97 2.08 -21.28 21.33
CA GLY A 97 3.52 -21.23 21.14
C GLY A 97 4.02 -21.90 19.86
N ASN A 98 3.15 -22.11 18.86
CA ASN A 98 3.51 -22.72 17.58
C ASN A 98 3.42 -21.74 16.38
N PRO A 99 4.02 -20.53 16.43
CA PRO A 99 3.91 -19.55 15.34
C PRO A 99 4.65 -19.95 14.05
N GLU A 100 5.61 -20.88 14.15
CA GLU A 100 6.46 -21.30 13.02
C GLU A 100 5.66 -21.89 11.85
N GLU A 101 4.56 -22.59 12.14
CA GLU A 101 3.72 -23.19 11.11
C GLU A 101 2.99 -22.11 10.30
N LEU A 102 2.48 -21.07 10.98
CA LEU A 102 1.83 -19.93 10.35
C LEU A 102 2.82 -19.15 9.47
N GLU A 103 4.02 -18.87 9.98
CA GLU A 103 5.06 -18.21 9.20
C GLU A 103 5.53 -19.04 7.99
N ALA A 104 5.65 -20.37 8.16
CA ALA A 104 6.00 -21.27 7.07
C ALA A 104 4.92 -21.34 5.99
N ARG A 105 3.63 -21.16 6.34
CA ARG A 105 2.54 -20.99 5.37
C ARG A 105 2.68 -19.67 4.62
N GLY A 106 2.92 -18.56 5.32
CA GLY A 106 3.14 -17.24 4.70
C GLY A 106 4.36 -17.18 3.78
N LYS A 107 5.41 -17.94 4.06
CA LYS A 107 6.59 -18.06 3.17
C LYS A 107 6.32 -18.90 1.91
N ARG A 108 5.43 -19.90 1.99
CA ARG A 108 5.09 -20.78 0.86
C ARG A 108 4.11 -20.13 -0.10
N ASN A 109 3.16 -19.36 0.44
CA ASN A 109 2.25 -18.53 -0.32
C ASN A 109 2.57 -17.07 0.02
N PRO A 110 3.58 -16.45 -0.62
CA PRO A 110 3.71 -15.01 -0.51
C PRO A 110 2.35 -14.44 -0.93
N ALA A 111 1.70 -13.72 -0.01
CA ALA A 111 0.49 -12.99 -0.32
C ALA A 111 0.78 -12.23 -1.61
N ASP A 112 -0.02 -12.47 -2.66
CA ASP A 112 0.02 -11.71 -3.90
C ASP A 112 -0.34 -10.28 -3.49
N ASP A 113 0.68 -9.53 -3.11
CA ASP A 113 0.65 -8.15 -2.74
C ASP A 113 0.10 -7.45 -3.97
N GLY A 114 -1.20 -7.16 -3.90
CA GLY A 114 -2.10 -6.77 -4.99
C GLY A 114 -1.74 -5.47 -5.71
N THR A 115 -0.47 -5.17 -5.87
CA THR A 115 0.14 -4.43 -6.98
C THR A 115 -0.06 -5.15 -8.32
N SER A 116 -1.26 -5.65 -8.58
CA SER A 116 -1.71 -5.84 -9.95
C SER A 116 -1.83 -4.44 -10.54
N ILE A 117 -0.80 -4.02 -11.28
CA ILE A 117 -0.83 -2.76 -12.01
C ILE A 117 -2.03 -2.87 -12.94
N ASP A 118 -3.07 -2.08 -12.68
CA ASP A 118 -4.27 -2.03 -13.51
C ASP A 118 -3.82 -1.89 -14.96
N PRO A 119 -4.23 -2.79 -15.88
CA PRO A 119 -3.87 -2.69 -17.30
C PRO A 119 -4.12 -1.28 -17.87
N ILE A 120 -5.13 -0.57 -17.37
CA ILE A 120 -5.44 0.81 -17.74
C ILE A 120 -4.36 1.77 -17.22
N PHE A 121 -3.91 1.61 -15.98
CA PHE A 121 -2.84 2.41 -15.40
C PHE A 121 -1.47 2.12 -16.04
N ALA A 122 -1.20 0.85 -16.39
CA ALA A 122 -0.01 0.45 -17.14
C ALA A 122 0.01 1.11 -18.53
N VAL A 123 -1.12 1.05 -19.26
CA VAL A 123 -1.26 1.72 -20.56
C VAL A 123 -1.11 3.23 -20.42
N PHE A 124 -1.71 3.83 -19.39
CA PHE A 124 -1.54 5.24 -19.07
C PHE A 124 -0.08 5.62 -18.85
N LEU A 125 0.68 4.84 -18.05
CA LEU A 125 2.09 5.10 -17.82
C LEU A 125 2.94 4.95 -19.09
N ILE A 126 2.64 3.96 -19.95
CA ILE A 126 3.32 3.79 -21.23
C ILE A 126 3.04 5.00 -22.15
N LEU A 127 1.80 5.45 -22.24
CA LEU A 127 1.43 6.62 -23.04
C LEU A 127 2.03 7.91 -22.49
N TRP A 128 2.04 8.07 -21.17
CA TRP A 128 2.62 9.23 -20.50
C TRP A 128 4.14 9.27 -20.66
N ALA A 129 4.83 8.13 -20.47
CA ALA A 129 6.27 8.01 -20.66
C ALA A 129 6.67 8.22 -22.13
N THR A 130 5.91 7.70 -23.09
CA THR A 130 6.18 7.95 -24.51
C THR A 130 5.96 9.41 -24.91
N MET A 131 4.98 10.10 -24.31
CA MET A 131 4.75 11.53 -24.56
C MET A 131 5.86 12.42 -23.99
N PHE A 132 6.32 12.15 -22.76
CA PHE A 132 7.34 12.97 -22.09
C PHE A 132 8.78 12.59 -22.46
N PHE A 133 9.06 11.30 -22.62
CA PHE A 133 10.41 10.78 -22.89
C PHE A 133 10.63 10.39 -24.35
N GLY A 134 9.60 10.25 -25.19
CA GLY A 134 9.76 9.87 -26.59
C GLY A 134 10.61 10.86 -27.39
N GLY A 135 10.44 12.16 -27.14
CA GLY A 135 11.27 13.21 -27.76
C GLY A 135 12.73 13.20 -27.29
N MET A 136 12.96 12.95 -26.00
CA MET A 136 14.30 12.87 -25.40
C MET A 136 15.04 11.59 -25.85
N ALA A 137 14.34 10.45 -25.85
CA ALA A 137 14.83 9.17 -26.28
C ALA A 137 15.32 9.22 -27.74
N MET A 138 14.59 9.89 -28.64
CA MET A 138 15.01 10.05 -30.04
C MET A 138 16.26 10.94 -30.22
N ALA A 139 16.65 11.74 -29.23
CA ALA A 139 17.89 12.51 -29.26
C ALA A 139 19.11 11.68 -28.82
N PHE A 140 18.93 10.75 -27.88
CA PHE A 140 20.04 9.99 -27.26
C PHE A 140 20.17 8.53 -27.73
N LEU A 141 19.08 7.90 -28.16
CA LEU A 141 19.08 6.48 -28.56
C LEU A 141 19.74 6.22 -29.92
N PRO A 142 19.55 7.04 -30.98
CA PRO A 142 20.20 6.75 -32.27
C PRO A 142 21.74 6.76 -32.22
N PRO A 143 22.41 7.64 -31.45
CA PRO A 143 23.86 7.56 -31.25
C PRO A 143 24.33 6.34 -30.45
N MET A 144 23.51 5.80 -29.53
CA MET A 144 23.86 4.66 -28.68
C MET A 144 23.54 3.30 -29.30
N PHE A 145 22.40 3.17 -29.99
CA PHE A 145 21.87 1.90 -30.49
C PHE A 145 21.68 1.87 -32.02
N GLY A 146 21.93 2.99 -32.70
CA GLY A 146 21.86 3.10 -34.16
C GLY A 146 23.14 2.68 -34.87
N THR A 147 23.00 2.30 -36.13
CA THR A 147 24.14 2.07 -37.02
C THR A 147 24.72 3.40 -37.47
N LYS A 148 26.03 3.60 -37.33
CA LYS A 148 26.71 4.83 -37.76
C LYS A 148 27.00 4.76 -39.27
N LEU A 149 26.46 5.70 -40.05
CA LEU A 149 26.71 5.75 -41.50
C LEU A 149 27.79 6.76 -41.88
N SER A 150 27.86 7.90 -41.20
CA SER A 150 28.89 8.93 -41.44
C SER A 150 29.15 9.73 -40.15
N PRO A 151 30.17 10.61 -40.09
CA PRO A 151 30.38 11.47 -38.93
C PRO A 151 29.11 12.29 -38.64
N GLY A 152 28.53 12.08 -37.46
CA GLY A 152 27.29 12.74 -37.06
C GLY A 152 26.01 12.16 -37.67
N VAL A 153 26.02 11.05 -38.43
CA VAL A 153 24.79 10.49 -39.02
C VAL A 153 24.59 9.04 -38.60
N TYR A 154 23.42 8.77 -38.03
CA TYR A 154 23.04 7.47 -37.47
C TYR A 154 21.71 7.02 -38.06
N LYS A 155 21.58 5.72 -38.36
CA LYS A 155 20.29 5.10 -38.74
C LYS A 155 19.83 4.15 -37.65
N TRP A 156 18.61 4.36 -37.20
CA TRP A 156 17.98 3.58 -36.14
C TRP A 156 16.48 3.45 -36.42
N LEU A 157 15.91 2.24 -36.23
CA LEU A 157 14.51 1.91 -36.54
C LEU A 157 14.07 2.35 -37.95
N GLY A 158 14.96 2.23 -38.95
CA GLY A 158 14.67 2.60 -40.34
C GLY A 158 14.80 4.09 -40.67
N MET A 159 14.91 4.97 -39.67
CA MET A 159 15.02 6.42 -39.81
C MET A 159 16.47 6.90 -39.73
N THR A 160 16.84 7.95 -40.47
CA THR A 160 18.19 8.56 -40.43
C THR A 160 18.20 9.86 -39.65
N PHE A 161 19.08 9.94 -38.65
CA PHE A 161 19.27 11.08 -37.76
C PHE A 161 20.62 11.74 -38.03
N ARG A 162 20.63 13.06 -38.23
CA ARG A 162 21.84 13.85 -38.50
C ARG A 162 22.11 14.81 -37.34
N TYR A 163 23.23 14.62 -36.67
CA TYR A 163 23.77 15.41 -35.57
C TYR A 163 25.06 16.11 -36.07
N GLY A 164 24.95 17.36 -36.50
CA GLY A 164 26.05 18.14 -37.06
C GLY A 164 26.38 19.40 -36.26
N ARG A 165 27.67 19.74 -36.15
CA ARG A 165 28.17 21.01 -35.60
C ARG A 165 28.36 22.01 -36.74
N GLY A 166 27.42 22.95 -36.90
CA GLY A 166 27.59 24.13 -37.76
C GLY A 166 28.19 25.32 -36.97
N PRO A 167 28.94 26.24 -37.62
CA PRO A 167 29.56 27.37 -36.95
C PRO A 167 28.55 28.51 -36.70
N SER A 168 28.62 29.08 -35.49
CA SER A 168 27.98 30.31 -35.00
C SER A 168 26.45 30.43 -35.06
N GLY A 169 25.84 30.43 -33.87
CA GLY A 169 24.77 31.37 -33.54
C GLY A 169 23.34 30.92 -33.81
N TYR A 170 22.86 29.94 -33.03
CA TYR A 170 21.50 29.78 -32.48
C TYR A 170 21.32 28.30 -32.13
N SER A 171 21.24 27.96 -30.84
CA SER A 171 20.68 26.67 -30.40
C SER A 171 19.16 26.72 -30.58
N GLY A 172 18.72 26.62 -31.83
CA GLY A 172 17.31 26.58 -32.21
C GLY A 172 16.89 25.16 -32.53
N THR A 173 16.32 24.46 -31.55
CA THR A 173 15.37 23.39 -31.83
C THR A 173 14.10 24.08 -32.34
N GLY A 174 14.01 24.30 -33.65
CA GLY A 174 12.90 24.97 -34.30
C GLY A 174 12.02 24.00 -35.06
N TRP A 175 10.86 23.65 -34.49
CA TRP A 175 9.69 23.29 -35.26
C TRP A 175 9.00 24.60 -35.64
N THR A 176 8.75 24.83 -36.92
CA THR A 176 8.04 26.00 -37.41
C THR A 176 6.54 25.84 -37.16
N THR A 177 6.01 26.51 -36.14
CA THR A 177 4.58 26.83 -36.02
C THR A 177 4.46 28.26 -35.50
N GLY A 178 3.67 29.07 -36.21
CA GLY A 178 3.50 30.48 -35.93
C GLY A 178 2.72 30.78 -34.64
N SER A 179 2.68 32.09 -34.37
CA SER A 179 1.86 32.85 -33.41
C SER A 179 2.15 32.71 -31.92
N SER A 180 2.80 33.78 -31.43
CA SER A 180 2.41 34.65 -30.33
C SER A 180 2.39 34.15 -28.87
N SER A 181 3.29 34.81 -28.12
CA SER A 181 3.02 35.57 -26.89
C SER A 181 2.90 34.86 -25.54
N GLY A 182 3.63 35.43 -24.57
CA GLY A 182 3.44 35.27 -23.12
C GLY A 182 4.14 34.04 -22.55
N GLY A 183 4.93 34.08 -21.48
CA GLY A 183 5.11 35.05 -20.41
C GLY A 183 5.58 34.20 -19.22
N GLY A 184 6.77 34.46 -18.69
CA GLY A 184 7.40 33.63 -17.66
C GLY A 184 6.69 33.73 -16.31
N TRP A 185 6.58 32.60 -15.59
CA TRP A 185 6.06 32.56 -14.22
C TRP A 185 7.16 32.12 -13.23
N SER A 186 7.27 32.90 -12.16
CA SER A 186 8.16 32.77 -11.01
C SER A 186 7.77 31.61 -10.09
N SER A 187 8.77 30.90 -9.56
CA SER A 187 8.62 29.92 -8.50
C SER A 187 8.41 30.58 -7.14
N GLY A 188 7.26 30.31 -6.52
CA GLY A 188 7.02 30.55 -5.10
C GLY A 188 6.16 29.41 -4.55
N SER A 189 6.67 28.70 -3.56
CA SER A 189 5.85 27.87 -2.69
C SER A 189 6.52 27.78 -1.32
N GLY A 190 5.86 28.37 -0.33
CA GLY A 190 6.17 28.21 1.08
C GLY A 190 5.28 27.16 1.76
N SER A 191 5.42 27.14 3.09
CA SER A 191 4.75 26.32 4.11
C SER A 191 5.24 24.86 4.20
N GLY A 192 5.65 24.32 5.34
CA GLY A 192 5.44 24.73 6.73
C GLY A 192 4.75 23.58 7.44
N TRP A 193 5.50 22.65 8.04
CA TRP A 193 4.95 21.53 8.78
C TRP A 193 5.00 21.84 10.27
N SER A 194 3.82 22.04 10.87
CA SER A 194 3.64 22.14 12.31
C SER A 194 3.30 20.75 12.86
N SER A 195 4.21 20.18 13.64
CA SER A 195 3.92 19.03 14.51
C SER A 195 3.25 19.52 15.79
N GLY A 196 1.95 19.27 15.91
CA GLY A 196 1.23 19.41 17.18
C GLY A 196 1.45 18.14 18.02
N SER A 197 2.16 18.29 19.13
CA SER A 197 2.18 17.31 20.21
C SER A 197 1.19 17.79 21.26
N SER A 198 0.14 17.00 21.49
CA SER A 198 -0.75 17.16 22.64
C SER A 198 -0.65 15.91 23.48
N GLY A 199 -0.07 16.06 24.67
CA GLY A 199 -0.10 15.05 25.72
C GLY A 199 -1.46 14.95 26.40
N GLY A 200 -1.58 13.97 27.29
CA GLY A 200 -2.58 13.97 28.33
C GLY A 200 -3.04 12.58 28.77
N GLY A 201 -2.76 12.27 30.04
CA GLY A 201 -3.69 11.55 30.90
C GLY A 201 -3.45 10.04 31.05
N GLY A 202 -2.69 9.67 32.09
CA GLY A 202 -2.75 8.33 32.63
C GLY A 202 -4.05 8.12 33.42
N PHE A 203 -4.66 6.93 33.29
CA PHE A 203 -5.73 6.46 34.18
C PHE A 203 -5.72 4.94 34.32
N SER A 204 -6.28 4.53 35.46
CA SER A 204 -6.16 3.26 36.17
C SER A 204 -6.84 2.05 35.52
N GLY A 205 -6.06 0.97 35.42
CA GLY A 205 -6.39 -0.36 35.95
C GLY A 205 -7.84 -0.85 35.81
N GLY A 206 -8.22 -1.23 34.60
CA GLY A 206 -9.35 -2.11 34.34
C GLY A 206 -9.08 -2.81 33.00
N GLY A 207 -9.42 -4.10 32.88
CA GLY A 207 -9.21 -4.86 31.64
C GLY A 207 -9.82 -4.18 30.40
N GLY A 208 -9.34 -4.54 29.21
CA GLY A 208 -9.69 -3.89 27.95
C GLY A 208 -8.67 -2.88 27.42
N SER A 209 -7.42 -2.90 27.88
CA SER A 209 -6.38 -2.01 27.31
C SER A 209 -5.74 -2.67 26.09
N SER A 210 -5.90 -2.07 24.90
CA SER A 210 -5.11 -2.35 23.70
C SER A 210 -4.47 -1.07 23.19
N GLY A 211 -3.26 -1.16 22.65
CA GLY A 211 -2.54 -0.04 22.04
C GLY A 211 -2.91 0.21 20.59
N GLY A 212 -3.91 -0.48 20.05
CA GLY A 212 -4.14 -0.59 18.62
C GLY A 212 -3.38 -1.74 17.95
N GLY A 213 -2.82 -2.67 18.73
CA GLY A 213 -2.15 -3.87 18.21
C GLY A 213 -3.07 -4.75 17.37
N GLY A 214 -2.47 -5.45 16.41
CA GLY A 214 -3.14 -6.28 15.42
C GLY A 214 -3.37 -5.61 14.07
N SER A 215 -3.89 -6.36 13.11
CA SER A 215 -3.97 -5.96 11.70
C SER A 215 -5.40 -5.79 11.20
N SER A 216 -5.59 -4.89 10.23
CA SER A 216 -6.82 -4.76 9.45
C SER A 216 -6.62 -5.31 8.03
N GLY A 217 -7.71 -5.73 7.40
CA GLY A 217 -7.74 -6.26 6.05
C GLY A 217 -9.04 -5.92 5.33
N SER A 218 -8.99 -5.97 4.00
CA SER A 218 -10.16 -5.86 3.13
C SER A 218 -10.10 -6.95 2.05
N TRP A 219 -11.26 -7.31 1.48
CA TRP A 219 -11.34 -8.37 0.48
C TRP A 219 -12.14 -8.00 -0.77
#